data_AF-A0A841EEI7-F1
#
_entry.id   AF-A0A841EEI7-F1
#
_cell.length_a   1.000
_cell.length_b   1.000
_cell.length_c   1.000
_cell.angle_alpha   90.00
_cell.angle_beta   90.00
_cell.angle_gamma   90.00
#
_symmetry.space_group_name_H-M   'P 1'
#
loop_
_entity.id
_entity.type
_entity.pdbx_description
1 polymer ?
#
loop_
_entity_poly.entity_id
_entity_poly.type
_entity_poly.pdbx_seq_one_letter_code
_entity_poly.pdbx_strand_id
1 'polypeptide(L)'
;MAQDTTNTKMLSGGKFVLFNTMNEIEFYANHPVLLHQVPFTNFGFAQLSYNNTRGLFKKTQEPESTTQLAFSSFGIRDVKRLRVSGGFTYEKEWQFGARLAHRYNINDPSPYYLFAQKPGNWDKVNYILSGDITTDLKNNKVIIGAGADYIARQNYRSTDPRPQINVFSFKPRVFLDIN
;
A
#
# COMPACT_ATOMS: atom_id res chain seq x y z
N MET A 1 -16.68 -6.52 22.87
CA MET A 1 -15.37 -6.71 22.22
C MET A 1 -15.55 -7.87 21.25
N ALA A 2 -15.91 -7.58 20.00
CA ALA A 2 -16.17 -8.62 18.99
C ALA A 2 -15.02 -8.57 17.98
N GLN A 3 -14.25 -9.65 17.90
CA GLN A 3 -13.29 -9.85 16.82
C GLN A 3 -14.08 -10.25 15.58
N ASP A 4 -14.11 -9.36 14.59
CA ASP A 4 -14.70 -9.63 13.28
C ASP A 4 -13.72 -10.51 12.50
N THR A 5 -14.00 -11.81 12.44
CA THR A 5 -13.24 -12.78 11.65
C THR A 5 -13.60 -12.62 10.17
N THR A 6 -12.94 -11.69 9.50
CA THR A 6 -13.07 -11.53 8.05
C THR A 6 -12.46 -12.76 7.36
N ASN A 7 -13.32 -13.60 6.77
CA ASN A 7 -12.93 -14.76 5.98
C ASN A 7 -12.28 -14.31 4.66
N THR A 8 -10.96 -14.06 4.68
CA THR A 8 -10.19 -13.81 3.46
C THR A 8 -9.84 -15.14 2.80
N LYS A 9 -10.57 -15.53 1.76
CA LYS A 9 -10.19 -16.63 0.87
C LYS A 9 -9.24 -16.11 -0.21
N MET A 10 -7.99 -16.56 -0.19
CA MET A 10 -7.01 -16.25 -1.24
C MET A 10 -6.60 -17.55 -1.95
N LEU A 11 -6.77 -17.56 -3.27
CA LEU A 11 -6.31 -18.65 -4.13
C LEU A 11 -4.84 -18.42 -4.46
N SER A 12 -3.96 -19.25 -3.90
CA SER A 12 -2.60 -19.43 -4.39
C SER A 12 -2.48 -20.84 -4.95
N GLY A 13 -1.93 -20.94 -6.16
CA GLY A 13 -1.72 -22.20 -6.86
C GLY A 13 -0.82 -23.15 -6.08
N GLY A 14 -1.42 -24.06 -5.32
CA GLY A 14 -0.83 -25.35 -5.00
C GLY A 14 -0.22 -25.57 -3.62
N LYS A 15 -0.30 -24.66 -2.64
CA LYS A 15 0.08 -24.96 -1.24
C LYS A 15 -0.59 -24.02 -0.25
N PHE A 16 -1.21 -24.60 0.79
CA PHE A 16 -1.66 -23.86 1.97
C PHE A 16 -0.43 -23.28 2.68
N VAL A 17 -0.30 -21.97 2.68
CA VAL A 17 0.71 -21.26 3.46
C VAL A 17 0.07 -20.88 4.80
N LEU A 18 0.68 -21.30 5.91
CA LEU A 18 0.18 -21.04 7.26
C LEU A 18 0.11 -19.53 7.52
N PHE A 19 -0.89 -19.09 8.30
CA PHE A 19 -1.13 -17.67 8.63
C PHE A 19 0.11 -16.92 9.15
N ASN A 20 0.99 -17.57 9.93
CA ASN A 20 2.22 -16.94 10.43
C ASN A 20 3.19 -16.55 9.32
N THR A 21 3.32 -17.39 8.29
CA THR A 21 4.19 -17.09 7.14
C THR A 21 3.67 -15.88 6.36
N MET A 22 2.35 -15.68 6.29
CA MET A 22 1.75 -14.52 5.61
C MET A 22 2.07 -13.19 6.29
N ASN A 23 2.02 -13.14 7.64
CA ASN A 23 2.39 -11.92 8.38
C ASN A 23 3.88 -11.60 8.24
N GLU A 24 4.76 -12.61 8.26
CA GLU A 24 6.19 -12.43 8.00
C GLU A 24 6.43 -11.89 6.58
N ILE A 25 5.72 -12.45 5.60
CA ILE A 25 5.80 -12.03 4.20
C ILE A 25 5.30 -10.60 4.02
N GLU A 26 4.17 -10.23 4.62
CA GLU A 26 3.63 -8.86 4.59
C GLU A 26 4.59 -7.88 5.26
N PHE A 27 5.24 -8.32 6.34
CA PHE A 27 6.31 -7.56 6.98
C PHE A 27 7.50 -7.34 6.03
N TYR A 28 8.01 -8.38 5.35
CA TYR A 28 9.10 -8.25 4.38
C TYR A 28 8.70 -7.42 3.15
N ALA A 29 7.46 -7.56 2.67
CA ALA A 29 6.93 -6.76 1.57
C ALA A 29 6.90 -5.26 1.90
N ASN A 30 6.66 -4.92 3.17
CA ASN A 30 6.67 -3.55 3.67
C ASN A 30 8.05 -3.05 4.14
N HIS A 31 9.06 -3.93 4.21
CA HIS A 31 10.41 -3.59 4.68
C HIS A 31 11.50 -4.10 3.71
N PRO A 32 11.72 -3.41 2.58
CA PRO A 32 12.60 -3.86 1.50
C PRO A 32 14.06 -4.12 1.93
N VAL A 33 14.58 -3.43 2.94
CA VAL A 33 15.96 -3.63 3.43
C VAL A 33 16.21 -5.07 3.89
N LEU A 34 15.17 -5.76 4.35
CA LEU A 34 15.25 -7.13 4.88
C LEU A 34 15.16 -8.21 3.78
N LEU A 35 15.02 -7.82 2.50
CA LEU A 35 14.87 -8.74 1.36
C LEU A 35 16.00 -9.78 1.24
N HIS A 36 17.22 -9.43 1.62
CA HIS A 36 18.36 -10.35 1.56
C HIS A 36 18.28 -11.45 2.63
N GLN A 37 17.54 -11.22 3.72
CA GLN A 37 17.36 -12.17 4.82
C GLN A 37 16.22 -13.15 4.55
N VAL A 38 15.43 -12.94 3.50
CA VAL A 38 14.32 -13.81 3.14
C VAL A 38 14.87 -15.16 2.66
N PRO A 39 14.52 -16.28 3.33
CA PRO A 39 15.07 -17.60 3.03
C PRO A 39 14.48 -18.21 1.75
N PHE A 40 13.47 -17.57 1.15
CA PHE A 40 12.81 -18.04 -0.06
C PHE A 40 13.43 -17.42 -1.31
N THR A 41 13.75 -18.25 -2.30
CA THR A 41 14.37 -17.83 -3.57
C THR A 41 13.37 -17.43 -4.64
N ASN A 42 12.15 -17.99 -4.57
CA ASN A 42 11.04 -17.71 -5.46
C ASN A 42 9.75 -17.68 -4.65
N PHE A 43 9.14 -16.50 -4.56
CA PHE A 43 7.92 -16.33 -3.79
C PHE A 43 7.10 -15.17 -4.35
N GLY A 44 5.79 -15.26 -4.26
CA GLY A 44 4.92 -14.14 -4.58
C GLY A 44 3.49 -14.37 -4.14
N PHE A 45 2.75 -13.29 -3.99
CA PHE A 45 1.33 -13.31 -3.71
C PHE A 45 0.61 -12.17 -4.43
N ALA A 46 -0.70 -12.31 -4.54
CA ALA A 46 -1.59 -11.25 -4.94
C ALA A 46 -2.84 -11.29 -4.05
N GLN A 47 -3.38 -10.11 -3.77
CA GLN A 47 -4.55 -9.92 -2.94
C GLN A 47 -5.51 -8.95 -3.62
N LEU A 48 -6.80 -9.25 -3.52
CA LEU A 48 -7.88 -8.35 -3.85
C LEU A 48 -8.73 -8.17 -2.59
N SER A 49 -8.98 -6.93 -2.19
CA SER A 49 -9.81 -6.59 -1.04
C SER A 49 -10.90 -5.61 -1.42
N TYR A 50 -12.05 -5.79 -0.78
CA TYR A 50 -13.19 -4.89 -0.88
C TYR A 50 -13.67 -4.60 0.54
N ASN A 51 -13.75 -3.33 0.90
CA ASN A 51 -14.25 -2.88 2.20
C ASN A 51 -15.40 -1.88 1.97
N ASN A 52 -16.49 -2.04 2.70
CA ASN A 52 -17.55 -1.06 2.77
C ASN A 52 -17.83 -0.73 4.23
N THR A 53 -17.66 0.53 4.60
CA THR A 53 -17.91 1.03 5.95
C THR A 53 -19.06 2.03 5.90
N ARG A 54 -20.08 1.82 6.74
CA ARG A 54 -21.23 2.73 6.90
C ARG A 54 -21.70 2.70 8.34
N GLY A 55 -21.99 3.86 8.92
CA GLY A 55 -22.50 3.91 10.28
C GLY A 55 -22.61 5.32 10.85
N LEU A 56 -23.30 5.40 11.99
CA LEU A 56 -23.51 6.65 12.74
C LEU A 56 -22.42 6.89 13.80
N PHE A 57 -21.71 5.84 14.22
CA PHE A 57 -20.58 5.96 15.13
C PHE A 57 -19.33 6.38 14.36
N LYS A 58 -19.20 7.70 14.15
CA LYS A 58 -18.11 8.32 13.39
C LYS A 58 -17.83 9.72 13.91
N LYS A 59 -16.64 10.24 13.65
CA LYS A 59 -16.34 11.67 13.90
C LYS A 59 -17.17 12.53 12.95
N THR A 60 -17.49 13.76 13.34
CA THR A 60 -18.32 14.68 12.52
C THR A 60 -17.70 14.97 11.14
N GLN A 61 -16.39 14.80 11.03
CA GLN A 61 -15.62 15.08 9.81
C GLN A 61 -15.33 13.81 8.98
N GLU A 62 -15.72 12.64 9.47
CA GLU A 62 -15.63 11.38 8.72
C GLU A 62 -16.80 11.28 7.72
N PRO A 63 -16.58 10.62 6.58
CA PRO A 63 -17.65 10.36 5.61
C PRO A 63 -18.76 9.49 6.21
N GLU A 64 -19.98 9.63 5.69
CA GLU A 64 -21.14 8.81 6.07
C GLU A 64 -21.00 7.36 5.59
N SER A 65 -20.34 7.17 4.46
CA SER A 65 -19.89 5.86 4.00
C SER A 65 -18.58 5.95 3.24
N THR A 66 -17.79 4.88 3.33
CA THR A 66 -16.58 4.67 2.56
C THR A 66 -16.65 3.31 1.89
N THR A 67 -16.39 3.28 0.58
CA THR A 67 -16.16 2.03 -0.15
C THR A 67 -14.73 2.03 -0.63
N GLN A 68 -14.00 0.94 -0.41
CA GLN A 68 -12.63 0.76 -0.86
C GLN A 68 -12.51 -0.53 -1.66
N LEU A 69 -11.83 -0.46 -2.79
CA LEU A 69 -11.36 -1.61 -3.55
C LEU A 69 -9.83 -1.50 -3.62
N ALA A 70 -9.11 -2.53 -3.20
CA ALA A 70 -7.66 -2.54 -3.32
C ALA A 70 -7.16 -3.85 -3.93
N PHE A 71 -6.13 -3.74 -4.76
CA PHE A 71 -5.37 -4.86 -5.29
C PHE A 71 -3.91 -4.66 -4.90
N SER A 72 -3.29 -5.69 -4.35
CA SER A 72 -1.86 -5.69 -4.07
C SER A 72 -1.21 -6.96 -4.61
N SER A 73 0.04 -6.84 -5.04
CA SER A 73 0.87 -7.97 -5.41
C SER A 73 2.30 -7.72 -4.99
N PHE A 74 3.01 -8.79 -4.69
CA PHE A 74 4.41 -8.74 -4.35
C PHE A 74 5.10 -10.02 -4.78
N GLY A 75 6.37 -9.91 -5.16
CA GLY A 75 7.17 -11.08 -5.51
C GLY A 75 8.66 -10.86 -5.30
N ILE A 76 9.35 -11.97 -5.10
CA ILE A 76 10.81 -12.10 -5.01
C ILE A 76 11.22 -13.26 -5.91
N ARG A 77 12.28 -13.05 -6.69
CA ARG A 77 12.82 -14.04 -7.61
C ARG A 77 14.33 -13.91 -7.76
N ASP A 78 15.01 -15.04 -7.66
CA ASP A 78 16.42 -15.14 -8.02
C ASP A 78 16.57 -15.39 -9.53
N VAL A 79 17.35 -14.53 -10.19
CA VAL A 79 17.70 -14.59 -11.61
C VAL A 79 19.22 -14.62 -11.72
N LYS A 80 19.79 -15.83 -11.87
CA LYS A 80 21.25 -16.06 -11.82
C LYS A 80 21.84 -15.57 -10.50
N ARG A 81 22.72 -14.56 -10.53
CA ARG A 81 23.36 -13.94 -9.35
C ARG A 81 22.59 -12.72 -8.82
N LEU A 82 21.45 -12.42 -9.43
CA LEU A 82 20.61 -11.28 -9.07
C LEU A 82 19.41 -11.78 -8.27
N ARG A 83 19.05 -11.07 -7.20
CA ARG A 83 17.75 -11.21 -6.55
C ARG A 83 16.93 -9.99 -6.90
N VAL A 84 15.74 -10.21 -7.46
CA VAL A 84 14.81 -9.15 -7.85
C VAL A 84 13.57 -9.26 -6.99
N SER A 85 13.06 -8.13 -6.53
CA SER A 85 11.78 -8.05 -5.85
C SER A 85 10.99 -6.86 -6.34
N GLY A 86 9.68 -6.94 -6.18
CA GLY A 86 8.82 -5.80 -6.45
C GLY A 86 7.43 -5.99 -5.89
N GLY A 87 6.80 -4.85 -5.60
CA GLY A 87 5.44 -4.77 -5.10
C GLY A 87 4.63 -3.79 -5.93
N PHE A 88 3.35 -4.08 -6.11
CA PHE A 88 2.40 -3.19 -6.74
C PHE A 88 1.14 -3.13 -5.89
N THR A 89 0.67 -1.92 -5.61
CA THR A 89 -0.60 -1.67 -4.92
C THR A 89 -1.42 -0.66 -5.70
N TYR A 90 -2.67 -1.00 -5.92
CA TYR A 90 -3.72 -0.13 -6.42
C TYR A 90 -4.82 -0.01 -5.36
N GLU A 91 -5.24 1.20 -5.04
CA GLU A 91 -6.39 1.44 -4.17
C GLU A 91 -7.32 2.45 -4.80
N LYS A 92 -8.61 2.14 -4.78
CA LYS A 92 -9.69 3.04 -5.15
C LYS A 92 -10.62 3.21 -3.95
N GLU A 93 -10.80 4.44 -3.52
CA GLU A 93 -11.68 4.78 -2.39
C GLU A 93 -12.74 5.78 -2.84
N TRP A 94 -13.99 5.48 -2.51
CA TRP A 94 -15.13 6.38 -2.63
C TRP A 94 -15.59 6.76 -1.24
N GLN A 95 -15.66 8.06 -0.95
CA GLN A 95 -16.21 8.58 0.30
C GLN A 95 -17.45 9.41 0.02
N PHE A 96 -18.54 9.15 0.74
CA PHE A 96 -19.79 9.88 0.60
C PHE A 96 -20.09 10.68 1.87
N GLY A 97 -20.54 11.92 1.69
CA GLY A 97 -21.03 12.72 2.81
C GLY A 97 -19.96 13.22 3.78
N ALA A 98 -18.73 13.48 3.30
CA ALA A 98 -17.69 14.10 4.12
C ALA A 98 -18.03 15.58 4.40
N ARG A 99 -18.16 15.96 5.67
CA ARG A 99 -18.63 17.30 6.12
C ARG A 99 -17.61 18.01 7.00
N LEU A 100 -17.79 19.32 7.17
CA LEU A 100 -17.11 20.17 8.16
C LEU A 100 -15.57 20.14 8.10
N ALA A 101 -15.01 19.63 7.02
CA ALA A 101 -13.59 19.65 6.76
C ALA A 101 -13.35 19.71 5.25
N HIS A 102 -12.53 20.68 4.86
CA HIS A 102 -11.97 20.73 3.52
C HIS A 102 -10.51 20.25 3.57
N ARG A 103 -10.34 18.99 3.95
CA ARG A 103 -9.04 18.32 4.03
C ARG A 103 -9.09 16.99 3.27
N TYR A 104 -7.95 16.61 2.71
CA TYR A 104 -7.80 15.44 1.85
C TYR A 104 -7.73 14.14 2.64
N ASN A 105 -7.09 14.22 3.81
CA ASN A 105 -6.98 13.15 4.78
C ASN A 105 -7.48 13.69 6.12
N ILE A 106 -8.34 12.92 6.78
CA ILE A 106 -8.79 13.28 8.13
C ILE A 106 -7.63 13.26 9.14
N ASN A 107 -6.58 12.50 8.84
CA ASN A 107 -5.34 12.38 9.61
C ASN A 107 -4.25 13.36 9.15
N ASP A 108 -4.57 14.32 8.27
CA ASP A 108 -3.65 15.42 7.97
C ASP A 108 -3.35 16.19 9.28
N PRO A 109 -2.08 16.28 9.71
CA PRO A 109 -1.71 16.93 10.96
C PRO A 109 -1.84 18.45 10.91
N SER A 110 -2.10 19.05 9.73
CA SER A 110 -2.33 20.48 9.61
C SER A 110 -3.49 20.94 10.51
N PRO A 111 -3.24 21.85 11.48
CA PRO A 111 -4.31 22.36 12.34
C PRO A 111 -5.25 23.31 11.59
N TYR A 112 -4.87 23.77 10.40
CA TYR A 112 -5.64 24.69 9.58
C TYR A 112 -6.18 23.99 8.33
N TYR A 113 -7.49 24.04 8.15
CA TYR A 113 -8.18 23.62 6.93
C TYR A 113 -9.41 24.49 6.72
N LEU A 114 -9.79 24.67 5.46
CA LEU A 114 -10.98 25.46 5.14
C LEU A 114 -12.24 24.74 5.63
N PHE A 115 -13.18 25.51 6.15
CA PHE A 115 -14.47 24.98 6.56
C PHE A 115 -15.33 24.68 5.32
N ALA A 116 -15.94 23.49 5.27
CA ALA A 116 -16.89 23.10 4.23
C ALA A 116 -18.22 22.69 4.87
N GLN A 117 -19.21 23.58 4.79
CA GLN A 117 -20.53 23.36 5.39
C GLN A 117 -21.30 22.23 4.70
N LYS A 118 -21.21 22.15 3.37
CA LYS A 118 -21.92 21.14 2.58
C LYS A 118 -21.16 19.81 2.55
N PRO A 119 -21.85 18.66 2.70
CA PRO A 119 -21.25 17.36 2.45
C PRO A 119 -20.68 17.30 1.04
N GLY A 120 -19.48 16.74 0.92
CA GLY A 120 -18.87 16.43 -0.37
C GLY A 120 -18.58 14.94 -0.50
N ASN A 121 -18.58 14.48 -1.75
CA ASN A 121 -18.11 13.15 -2.10
C ASN A 121 -16.66 13.23 -2.56
N TRP A 122 -15.84 12.29 -2.11
CA TRP A 122 -14.46 12.15 -2.54
C TRP A 122 -14.28 10.85 -3.29
N ASP A 123 -13.34 10.92 -4.21
CA ASP A 123 -12.83 9.79 -4.93
C ASP A 123 -11.32 9.87 -4.93
N LYS A 124 -10.69 8.78 -4.50
CA LYS A 124 -9.24 8.70 -4.35
C LYS A 124 -8.73 7.49 -5.07
N VAL A 125 -7.60 7.67 -5.74
CA VAL A 125 -6.88 6.61 -6.44
C VAL A 125 -5.43 6.66 -5.99
N ASN A 126 -4.92 5.55 -5.48
CA ASN A 126 -3.52 5.40 -5.11
C ASN A 126 -2.87 4.29 -5.94
N TYR A 127 -1.70 4.59 -6.50
CA TYR A 127 -0.79 3.63 -7.09
C TYR A 127 0.53 3.67 -6.33
N ILE A 128 1.01 2.52 -5.91
CA ILE A 128 2.31 2.35 -5.27
C ILE A 128 3.02 1.23 -6.02
N LEU A 129 4.23 1.51 -6.48
CA LEU A 129 5.12 0.54 -7.11
C LEU A 129 6.45 0.59 -6.36
N SER A 130 6.95 -0.57 -5.98
CA SER A 130 8.30 -0.74 -5.43
C SER A 130 9.04 -1.80 -6.21
N GLY A 131 10.35 -1.64 -6.33
CA GLY A 131 11.20 -2.62 -6.96
C GLY A 131 12.64 -2.50 -6.47
N ASP A 132 13.27 -3.64 -6.22
CA ASP A 132 14.65 -3.72 -5.77
C ASP A 132 15.37 -4.84 -6.52
N ILE A 133 16.67 -4.64 -6.74
CA ILE A 133 17.58 -5.60 -7.35
C ILE A 133 18.86 -5.66 -6.52
N THR A 134 19.26 -6.86 -6.14
CA THR A 134 20.45 -7.12 -5.33
C THR A 134 21.36 -8.14 -6.03
N THR A 135 22.66 -8.10 -5.75
CA THR A 135 23.60 -9.12 -6.19
C THR A 135 24.70 -9.34 -5.17
N ASP A 136 25.19 -10.57 -5.10
CA ASP A 136 26.35 -10.93 -4.31
C ASP A 136 27.62 -11.00 -5.19
N LEU A 137 28.62 -10.21 -4.79
CA LEU A 137 29.89 -10.12 -5.48
C LEU A 137 30.92 -11.14 -4.98
N LYS A 138 30.86 -11.54 -3.70
CA LYS A 138 31.96 -12.27 -3.04
C LYS A 138 31.49 -13.33 -2.04
N ASN A 139 30.66 -14.28 -2.49
CA ASN A 139 30.18 -15.42 -1.69
C ASN A 139 29.55 -14.96 -0.36
N ASN A 140 28.57 -14.08 -0.47
CA ASN A 140 27.79 -13.42 0.58
C ASN A 140 28.59 -12.45 1.47
N LYS A 141 29.83 -12.11 1.12
CA LYS A 141 30.63 -11.12 1.87
C LYS A 141 30.34 -9.67 1.48
N VAL A 142 29.90 -9.45 0.24
CA VAL A 142 29.60 -8.11 -0.27
C VAL A 142 28.34 -8.19 -1.12
N ILE A 143 27.26 -7.63 -0.59
CA ILE A 143 25.97 -7.52 -1.27
C ILE A 143 25.80 -6.07 -1.67
N ILE A 144 25.52 -5.84 -2.95
CA ILE A 144 25.14 -4.52 -3.44
C ILE A 144 23.75 -4.58 -4.04
N GLY A 145 23.08 -3.44 -4.08
CA GLY A 145 21.90 -3.33 -4.91
C GLY A 145 21.30 -1.93 -4.94
N ALA A 146 20.22 -1.85 -5.69
CA ALA A 146 19.50 -0.62 -5.96
C ALA A 146 18.00 -0.91 -5.99
N GLY A 147 17.21 0.13 -5.78
CA GLY A 147 15.76 0.04 -5.86
C GLY A 147 15.12 1.39 -6.02
N ALA A 148 13.81 1.40 -6.17
CA ALA A 148 13.03 2.62 -6.20
C ALA A 148 11.59 2.38 -5.76
N ASP A 149 11.00 3.39 -5.13
CA ASP A 149 9.55 3.47 -4.97
C ASP A 149 8.99 4.58 -5.85
N TYR A 150 7.82 4.30 -6.42
CA TYR A 150 7.00 5.24 -7.13
C TYR A 150 5.60 5.28 -6.50
N ILE A 151 5.13 6.47 -6.17
CA ILE A 151 3.80 6.71 -5.63
C ILE A 151 3.11 7.72 -6.53
N ALA A 152 1.92 7.39 -7.01
CA ALA A 152 1.04 8.30 -7.70
C ALA A 152 -0.33 8.29 -7.01
N ARG A 153 -0.81 9.46 -6.58
CA ARG A 153 -2.12 9.61 -5.95
C ARG A 153 -2.94 10.63 -6.71
N GLN A 154 -4.21 10.33 -6.93
CA GLN A 154 -5.17 11.25 -7.53
C GLN A 154 -6.38 11.36 -6.61
N ASN A 155 -6.79 12.59 -6.31
CA ASN A 155 -7.96 12.85 -5.47
C ASN A 155 -8.87 13.85 -6.17
N TYR A 156 -10.16 13.54 -6.25
CA TYR A 156 -11.19 14.45 -6.78
C TYR A 156 -12.40 14.55 -5.85
N ARG A 157 -13.04 15.72 -5.87
CA ARG A 157 -14.24 16.02 -5.08
C ARG A 157 -15.36 16.45 -6.01
N SER A 158 -16.43 15.66 -6.10
CA SER A 158 -17.46 15.87 -7.14
C SER A 158 -18.32 17.12 -6.94
N THR A 159 -18.39 17.65 -5.72
CA THR A 159 -19.26 18.79 -5.34
C THR A 159 -18.53 20.13 -5.34
N ASP A 160 -17.24 20.15 -5.71
CA ASP A 160 -16.39 21.32 -5.60
C ASP A 160 -15.68 21.57 -6.95
N PRO A 161 -15.84 22.75 -7.58
CA PRO A 161 -15.25 23.05 -8.88
C PRO A 161 -13.72 23.15 -8.88
N ARG A 162 -13.06 22.92 -7.73
CA ARG A 162 -11.60 23.00 -7.61
C ARG A 162 -10.88 21.85 -8.33
N PRO A 163 -9.67 22.11 -8.84
CA PRO A 163 -8.95 21.16 -9.67
C PRO A 163 -8.60 19.86 -8.93
N GLN A 164 -8.58 18.78 -9.70
CA GLN A 164 -8.01 17.49 -9.32
C GLN A 164 -6.62 17.65 -8.72
N ILE A 165 -6.33 16.90 -7.67
CA ILE A 165 -5.03 16.94 -7.00
C ILE A 165 -4.28 15.66 -7.28
N ASN A 166 -3.11 15.84 -7.88
CA ASN A 166 -2.22 14.76 -8.23
C ASN A 166 -0.93 14.89 -7.42
N VAL A 167 -0.54 13.81 -6.76
CA VAL A 167 0.72 13.72 -6.00
C VAL A 167 1.56 12.63 -6.62
N PHE A 168 2.79 12.96 -7.00
CA PHE A 168 3.77 12.03 -7.53
C PHE A 168 5.02 12.07 -6.65
N SER A 169 5.56 10.91 -6.33
CA SER A 169 6.81 10.78 -5.57
C SER A 169 7.61 9.64 -6.15
N PHE A 170 8.89 9.91 -6.45
CA PHE A 170 9.86 8.90 -6.86
C PHE A 170 11.02 8.92 -5.87
N LYS A 171 11.35 7.76 -5.30
CA LYS A 171 12.38 7.61 -4.27
C LYS A 171 13.36 6.53 -4.65
N PRO A 172 14.50 6.86 -5.28
CA PRO A 172 15.54 5.89 -5.54
C PRO A 172 16.26 5.49 -4.24
N ARG A 173 16.80 4.28 -4.22
CA ARG A 173 17.62 3.75 -3.13
C ARG A 173 18.80 2.98 -3.70
N VAL A 174 19.89 2.99 -2.94
CA VAL A 174 21.06 2.14 -3.13
C VAL A 174 21.42 1.55 -1.78
N PHE A 175 21.92 0.31 -1.77
CA PHE A 175 22.35 -0.35 -0.55
C PHE A 175 23.62 -1.15 -0.79
N LEU A 176 24.43 -1.20 0.26
CA LEU A 176 25.67 -1.95 0.36
C LEU A 176 25.65 -2.63 1.72
N ASP A 177 25.87 -3.93 1.72
CA ASP A 177 25.97 -4.73 2.93
C ASP A 177 27.24 -5.58 2.88
N ILE A 178 27.96 -5.61 4.01
CA ILE A 178 29.26 -6.24 4.16
C ILE A 178 29.21 -7.09 5.43
N ASN A 179 29.29 -8.42 5.25
CA ASN A 179 29.34 -9.39 6.34
C ASN A 179 30.77 -9.68 6.81
#